data_AF-A0A967BHX0-F1
#
_entry.id   AF-A0A967BHX0-F1
#
_cell.length_a   1.000
_cell.length_b   1.000
_cell.length_c   1.000
_cell.angle_alpha   90.00
_cell.angle_beta   90.00
_cell.angle_gamma   90.00
#
_symmetry.space_group_name_H-M   'P 1'
#
loop_
_entity.id
_entity.type
_entity.pdbx_description
1 polymer ?
#
loop_
_entity_poly.entity_id
_entity_poly.type
_entity_poly.pdbx_seq_one_letter_code
_entity_poly.pdbx_strand_id
1 'polypeptide(L)'
;MTFTIVTVAEMQFMAGENVNATGDVTANHQFLHDYAAGYLSSIIKYDLITNWANMIANIKFLFSEWAARYAGMQLIAYNPAGYTTRIEAEDMINIHVFRMQEIEKILNDSSIQDFQSV
;
A
#
# COMPACT_ATOMS: atom_id res chain seq x y z
N MET A 1 -6.53 14.88 13.41
CA MET A 1 -7.04 13.65 12.77
C MET A 1 -5.96 12.61 12.84
N THR A 2 -6.30 11.36 13.15
CA THR A 2 -5.38 10.24 13.02
C THR A 2 -5.09 10.03 11.54
N PHE A 3 -3.82 10.07 11.14
CA PHE A 3 -3.40 9.79 9.78
C PHE A 3 -3.74 8.33 9.43
N THR A 4 -4.39 8.12 8.28
CA THR A 4 -4.74 6.79 7.77
C THR A 4 -4.56 6.78 6.27
N ILE A 5 -3.45 6.22 5.80
CA ILE A 5 -3.15 6.09 4.36
C ILE A 5 -3.86 4.88 3.74
N VAL A 6 -4.13 3.84 4.54
CA VAL A 6 -4.84 2.63 4.13
C VAL A 6 -5.57 2.03 5.33
N THR A 7 -6.76 1.50 5.08
CA THR A 7 -7.60 0.80 6.06
C THR A 7 -7.35 -0.70 6.03
N VAL A 8 -7.64 -1.39 7.14
CA VAL A 8 -7.54 -2.86 7.22
C VAL A 8 -8.37 -3.54 6.12
N ALA A 9 -9.57 -3.04 5.85
CA ALA A 9 -10.44 -3.59 4.80
C ALA A 9 -9.81 -3.50 3.41
N GLU A 10 -9.10 -2.41 3.08
CA GLU A 10 -8.39 -2.27 1.82
C GLU A 10 -7.17 -3.20 1.72
N MET A 11 -6.44 -3.40 2.83
CA MET A 11 -5.33 -4.36 2.89
C MET A 11 -5.83 -5.78 2.62
N GLN A 12 -6.92 -6.18 3.28
CA GLN A 12 -7.52 -7.51 3.13
C GLN A 12 -8.12 -7.71 1.73
N PHE A 13 -8.75 -6.67 1.17
CA PHE A 13 -9.25 -6.71 -0.21
C PHE A 13 -8.12 -6.98 -1.20
N MET A 14 -6.93 -6.38 -1.00
CA MET A 14 -5.77 -6.63 -1.86
C MET A 14 -5.12 -7.98 -1.60
N ALA A 15 -5.06 -8.45 -0.35
CA ALA A 15 -4.49 -9.75 -0.01
C ALA A 15 -5.31 -10.93 -0.59
N GLY A 16 -6.63 -10.75 -0.70
CA GLY A 16 -7.54 -11.77 -1.22
C GLY A 16 -7.92 -12.83 -0.18
N GLU A 17 -8.77 -13.77 -0.59
CA GLU A 17 -9.43 -14.74 0.31
C GLU A 17 -8.49 -15.81 0.89
N ASN A 18 -7.35 -16.03 0.26
CA ASN A 18 -6.39 -17.08 0.61
C ASN A 18 -5.32 -16.63 1.61
N VAL A 19 -5.42 -15.40 2.13
CA VAL A 19 -4.46 -14.90 3.11
C VAL A 19 -4.62 -15.62 4.45
N ASN A 20 -3.51 -15.95 5.10
CA ASN A 20 -3.56 -16.67 6.37
C ASN A 20 -3.90 -15.73 7.55
N ALA A 21 -4.94 -16.07 8.31
CA ALA A 21 -5.40 -15.32 9.48
C ALA A 21 -4.34 -15.11 10.58
N THR A 22 -3.30 -15.94 10.63
CA THR A 22 -2.18 -15.80 11.59
C THR A 22 -1.33 -14.55 11.29
N GLY A 23 -1.21 -14.18 10.01
CA GLY A 23 -0.50 -12.98 9.57
C GLY A 23 -1.40 -11.74 9.49
N ASP A 24 -2.70 -11.94 9.28
CA ASP A 24 -3.75 -10.92 9.19
C ASP A 24 -4.22 -10.49 10.59
N VAL A 25 -3.35 -9.79 11.32
CA VAL A 25 -3.60 -9.31 12.70
C VAL A 25 -3.40 -7.80 12.79
N THR A 26 -4.15 -7.16 13.70
CA THR A 26 -4.14 -5.69 13.89
C THR A 26 -2.75 -5.09 14.05
N ALA A 27 -1.84 -5.77 14.77
CA ALA A 27 -0.47 -5.30 14.95
C ALA A 27 0.29 -5.22 13.62
N ASN A 28 0.14 -6.23 12.76
CA ASN A 28 0.78 -6.25 11.45
C ASN A 28 0.20 -5.18 10.53
N HIS A 29 -1.12 -4.96 10.55
CA HIS A 29 -1.74 -3.89 9.77
C HIS A 29 -1.18 -2.50 10.12
N GLN A 30 -1.00 -2.22 11.41
CA GLN A 30 -0.42 -0.94 11.83
C GLN A 30 1.01 -0.78 11.31
N PHE A 31 1.86 -1.82 11.41
CA PHE A 31 3.22 -1.76 10.86
C PHE A 31 3.23 -1.55 9.34
N LEU A 32 2.37 -2.27 8.60
CA LEU A 32 2.29 -2.16 7.15
C LEU A 32 1.81 -0.78 6.70
N HIS A 33 0.83 -0.21 7.41
CA HIS A 33 0.38 1.16 7.24
C HIS A 33 1.54 2.17 7.40
N ASP A 34 2.28 2.07 8.51
CA ASP A 34 3.35 3.01 8.84
C ASP A 34 4.55 2.88 7.88
N TYR A 35 4.88 1.66 7.47
CA TYR A 35 5.94 1.41 6.48
C TYR A 35 5.57 1.96 5.11
N ALA A 36 4.32 1.77 4.67
CA ALA A 36 3.86 2.33 3.41
C ALA A 36 3.94 3.86 3.42
N ALA A 37 3.49 4.50 4.50
CA ALA A 37 3.54 5.95 4.64
C ALA A 37 4.96 6.50 4.64
N GLY A 38 5.88 5.87 5.38
CA GLY A 38 7.30 6.29 5.41
C GLY A 38 7.98 6.13 4.06
N TYR A 39 7.72 5.01 3.38
CA TYR A 39 8.28 4.75 2.06
C TYR A 39 7.78 5.76 1.02
N LEU A 40 6.46 5.96 0.94
CA LEU A 40 5.87 6.89 -0.02
C LEU A 40 6.32 8.33 0.26
N SER A 41 6.40 8.75 1.53
CA SER A 41 6.92 10.07 1.91
C SER A 41 8.36 10.28 1.41
N SER A 42 9.16 9.21 1.43
CA SER A 42 10.55 9.26 0.95
C SER A 42 10.63 9.38 -0.57
N ILE A 43 9.78 8.65 -1.31
CA ILE A 43 9.73 8.71 -2.77
C ILE A 43 9.41 10.11 -3.26
N ILE A 44 8.33 10.68 -2.75
CA ILE A 44 7.84 11.99 -3.22
C ILE A 44 8.55 13.16 -2.54
N LYS A 45 9.45 12.89 -1.59
CA LYS A 45 10.20 13.89 -0.79
C LYS A 45 9.27 14.88 -0.07
N TYR A 46 8.14 14.39 0.43
CA TYR A 46 7.12 15.18 1.10
C TYR A 46 6.60 14.42 2.32
N ASP A 47 6.39 15.13 3.43
CA ASP A 47 5.84 14.55 4.66
C ASP A 47 4.33 14.28 4.49
N LEU A 48 4.00 13.09 4.00
CA LEU A 48 2.61 12.65 3.84
C LEU A 48 1.88 12.59 5.17
N ILE A 49 2.55 12.18 6.25
CA ILE A 49 1.92 11.88 7.53
C ILE A 49 1.35 13.17 8.13
N THR A 50 2.16 14.22 8.17
CA THR A 50 1.74 15.51 8.73
C THR A 50 0.76 16.24 7.80
N ASN A 51 0.93 16.11 6.48
CA ASN A 51 0.18 16.92 5.52
C ASN A 51 -1.01 16.22 4.85
N TRP A 52 -1.27 14.95 5.17
CA TRP A 52 -2.34 14.16 4.53
C TRP A 52 -3.66 14.89 4.47
N ALA A 53 -4.07 15.56 5.55
CA ALA A 53 -5.34 16.29 5.60
C ALA A 53 -5.51 17.29 4.44
N ASN A 54 -4.42 17.96 4.04
CA ASN A 54 -4.41 19.04 3.05
C ASN A 54 -4.23 18.55 1.60
N MET A 55 -3.94 17.27 1.40
CA MET A 55 -3.71 16.74 0.05
C MET A 55 -5.02 16.58 -0.74
N ILE A 56 -4.90 16.72 -2.06
CA ILE A 56 -6.00 16.52 -3.00
C ILE A 56 -6.50 15.06 -2.97
N ALA A 57 -7.81 14.86 -2.96
CA ALA A 57 -8.44 13.54 -2.89
C ALA A 57 -7.97 12.57 -3.99
N ASN A 58 -7.83 13.04 -5.22
CA ASN A 58 -7.39 12.20 -6.35
C ASN A 58 -5.97 11.64 -6.15
N ILE A 59 -5.08 12.45 -5.56
CA ILE A 59 -3.72 12.05 -5.27
C ILE A 59 -3.69 11.07 -4.07
N LYS A 60 -4.54 11.29 -3.07
CA LYS A 60 -4.71 10.33 -1.96
C LYS A 60 -5.10 8.94 -2.45
N PHE A 61 -5.96 8.82 -3.46
CA PHE A 61 -6.33 7.51 -4.00
C PHE A 61 -5.14 6.73 -4.57
N LEU A 62 -4.17 7.40 -5.20
CA LEU A 62 -2.94 6.75 -5.69
C LEU A 62 -2.08 6.24 -4.53
N PHE A 63 -1.91 7.05 -3.49
CA PHE A 63 -1.16 6.65 -2.29
C PHE A 63 -1.84 5.50 -1.55
N SER A 64 -3.15 5.56 -1.37
CA SER A 64 -3.94 4.50 -0.74
C SER A 64 -3.94 3.21 -1.56
N GLU A 65 -4.01 3.29 -2.90
CA GLU A 65 -3.90 2.10 -3.76
C GLU A 65 -2.53 1.43 -3.59
N TRP A 66 -1.44 2.20 -3.64
CA TRP A 66 -0.10 1.67 -3.45
C TRP A 66 0.04 1.02 -2.07
N ALA A 67 -0.41 1.71 -1.02
CA ALA A 67 -0.32 1.22 0.36
C ALA A 67 -1.14 -0.05 0.59
N ALA A 68 -2.34 -0.13 0.01
CA ALA A 68 -3.16 -1.34 0.06
C ALA A 68 -2.50 -2.52 -0.65
N ARG A 69 -1.91 -2.29 -1.83
CA ARG A 69 -1.19 -3.34 -2.57
C ARG A 69 0.07 -3.80 -1.85
N TYR A 70 0.83 -2.87 -1.27
CA TYR A 70 1.99 -3.20 -0.45
C TYR A 70 1.59 -4.07 0.75
N ALA A 71 0.56 -3.65 1.49
CA ALA A 71 0.09 -4.41 2.64
C ALA A 71 -0.43 -5.81 2.24
N GLY A 72 -1.25 -5.89 1.19
CA GLY A 72 -1.74 -7.17 0.66
C GLY A 72 -0.60 -8.11 0.26
N MET A 73 0.37 -7.61 -0.51
CA MET A 73 1.57 -8.34 -0.89
C MET A 73 2.35 -8.87 0.31
N GLN A 74 2.55 -8.05 1.35
CA GLN A 74 3.26 -8.47 2.56
C GLN A 74 2.51 -9.53 3.36
N LEU A 75 1.17 -9.43 3.44
CA LEU A 75 0.36 -10.44 4.11
C LEU A 75 0.42 -11.79 3.38
N ILE A 76 0.43 -11.79 2.04
CA ILE A 76 0.63 -12.99 1.22
C ILE A 76 2.03 -13.58 1.44
N ALA A 77 3.06 -12.74 1.39
CA ALA A 77 4.46 -13.14 1.52
C ALA A 77 4.79 -13.69 2.92
N TYR A 78 4.15 -13.19 3.97
CA TYR A 78 4.37 -13.62 5.34
C TYR A 78 4.03 -15.10 5.55
N ASN A 79 2.89 -15.55 5.02
CA ASN A 79 2.49 -16.96 5.13
C ASN A 79 1.63 -17.40 3.94
N PRO A 80 2.22 -18.07 2.94
CA PRO A 80 1.50 -18.55 1.75
C PRO A 80 0.71 -19.84 2.00
N ALA A 81 0.56 -20.30 3.25
CA ALA A 81 -0.12 -21.56 3.56
C ALA A 81 -1.60 -21.61 3.16
N GLY A 82 -2.24 -20.47 2.90
CA GLY A 82 -3.61 -20.44 2.37
C GLY A 82 -3.71 -20.58 0.85
N TYR A 83 -2.58 -20.57 0.13
CA TYR A 83 -2.54 -20.81 -1.32
C TYR A 83 -2.34 -22.30 -1.62
N THR A 84 -2.87 -22.75 -2.77
CA THR A 84 -2.75 -24.16 -3.20
C THR A 84 -1.30 -24.49 -3.54
N THR A 85 -0.59 -23.53 -4.14
CA THR A 85 0.82 -23.67 -4.49
C THR A 85 1.58 -22.40 -4.17
N ARG A 86 2.91 -22.52 -4.00
CA ARG A 86 3.78 -21.34 -3.86
C ARG A 86 3.82 -20.49 -5.12
N ILE A 87 3.63 -21.10 -6.29
CA ILE A 87 3.62 -20.40 -7.58
C ILE A 87 2.41 -19.46 -7.65
N GLU A 88 1.23 -19.91 -7.22
CA GLU A 88 0.02 -19.09 -7.16
C GLU A 88 0.23 -17.85 -6.26
N ALA A 89 0.85 -18.04 -5.09
CA ALA A 89 1.16 -16.92 -4.19
C ALA A 89 2.15 -15.93 -4.83
N GLU A 90 3.15 -16.43 -5.55
CA GLU A 90 4.14 -15.60 -6.27
C GLU A 90 3.50 -14.81 -7.42
N ASP A 91 2.59 -15.42 -8.19
CA ASP A 91 1.86 -14.76 -9.27
C ASP A 91 1.00 -13.60 -8.72
N MET A 92 0.34 -13.80 -7.58
CA MET A 92 -0.42 -12.74 -6.91
C MET A 92 0.49 -11.58 -6.46
N ILE A 93 1.65 -11.89 -5.87
CA ILE A 93 2.65 -10.88 -5.49
C ILE A 93 3.10 -10.09 -6.73
N ASN A 94 3.36 -10.76 -7.86
CA ASN A 94 3.82 -10.12 -9.09
C ASN A 94 2.80 -9.11 -9.64
N ILE A 95 1.49 -9.38 -9.52
CA ILE A 95 0.43 -8.43 -9.91
C ILE A 95 0.51 -7.15 -9.07
N HIS A 96 0.74 -7.26 -7.76
CA HIS A 96 0.90 -6.10 -6.88
C HIS A 96 2.15 -5.30 -7.24
N VAL A 97 3.29 -5.97 -7.39
CA VAL A 97 4.58 -5.34 -7.73
C VAL A 97 4.47 -4.55 -9.04
N PHE A 98 3.90 -5.16 -10.08
CA PHE A 98 3.73 -4.49 -11.37
C PHE A 98 2.93 -3.19 -11.24
N ARG A 99 1.78 -3.23 -10.56
CA ARG A 99 0.94 -2.04 -10.42
C ARG A 99 1.56 -0.99 -9.50
N MET A 100 2.25 -1.40 -8.45
CA MET A 100 2.96 -0.49 -7.55
C MET A 100 4.06 0.28 -8.29
N GLN A 101 4.83 -0.38 -9.15
CA GLN A 101 5.85 0.27 -9.98
C GLN A 101 5.25 1.33 -10.92
N GLU A 102 4.07 1.08 -11.49
CA GLU A 102 3.39 2.08 -12.33
C GLU A 102 2.91 3.28 -11.51
N ILE A 103 2.42 3.07 -10.29
CA ILE A 103 2.03 4.16 -9.39
C ILE A 103 3.26 4.98 -8.98
N GLU A 104 4.37 4.32 -8.65
CA GLU A 104 5.63 5.00 -8.31
C GLU A 104 6.14 5.88 -9.46
N LYS A 105 6.02 5.44 -10.71
CA LYS A 105 6.36 6.27 -11.87
C LYS A 105 5.53 7.55 -11.93
N ILE A 106 4.21 7.43 -11.71
CA ILE A 106 3.29 8.58 -11.69
C ILE A 106 3.63 9.53 -10.54
N LEU A 107 3.90 9.00 -9.35
CA LEU A 107 4.22 9.81 -8.16
C LEU A 107 5.59 10.49 -8.22
N ASN A 108 6.52 9.92 -8.99
CA ASN A 108 7.84 10.52 -9.26
C ASN A 108 7.83 11.52 -10.42
N ASP A 109 6.73 11.64 -11.17
CA ASP A 109 6.62 12.65 -12.22
C ASP A 109 6.55 14.05 -11.59
N SER A 110 7.50 14.91 -11.95
CA SER A 110 7.59 16.29 -11.46
C SER A 110 6.31 17.09 -11.73
N SER A 111 5.62 16.81 -12.85
CA SER A 111 4.36 17.47 -13.19
C SER A 111 3.20 17.10 -12.28
N ILE A 112 3.31 16.01 -11.52
CA ILE A 112 2.32 15.61 -10.52
C ILE A 112 2.74 16.09 -9.12
N GLN A 113 4.04 16.11 -8.82
CA GLN A 113 4.58 16.58 -7.53
C GLN A 113 4.23 18.04 -7.22
N ASP A 114 4.28 18.91 -8.23
CA ASP A 114 4.01 20.34 -8.06
C ASP A 114 2.54 20.67 -7.74
N PHE A 115 1.60 19.72 -7.92
CA PHE A 115 0.16 19.92 -7.70
C PHE A 115 -0.42 19.05 -6.58
N GLN A 116 0.42 18.48 -5.70
CA GLN A 116 -0.06 17.57 -4.64
C GLN A 116 -0.81 18.27 -3.50
N SER A 117 -0.64 19.58 -3.34
CA SER A 117 -1.28 20.41 -2.33
C SER A 117 -1.93 21.63 -2.95
N VAL A 118 -3.13 22.00 -2.46
CA VAL A 118 -3.76 23.31 -2.72
C VAL A 118 -3.42 24.25 -1.57
#